data_AF-A0A8S4SP63-F1
#
_entry.id   AF-A0A8S4SP63-F1
#
_cell.length_a   1.000
_cell.length_b   1.000
_cell.length_c   1.000
_cell.angle_alpha   90.00
_cell.angle_beta   90.00
_cell.angle_gamma   90.00
#
_symmetry.space_group_name_H-M   'P 1'
#
loop_
_entity.id
_entity.type
_entity.pdbx_description
1 polymer ?
#
loop_
_entity_poly.entity_id
_entity_poly.type
_entity_poly.pdbx_seq_one_letter_code
_entity_poly.pdbx_strand_id
1 'polypeptide(L)'
;MEEVDSIILHFLRQLFINIDDDIKNICDLPVEGIIESAAKCIAAINQNIKVPGKLPTGLSQRIEVAAQIASICKDLGYQNDVGYQTFLYHNETELRQVFMFLIEKLPSEDKKPTIKVYPSNKKHKLFQEISSKIAEDLNTIWIPPCCKPSVHSTLGDYICKRDKSLDSKLDTEEMARKLSKISEIRNAKVIFKSAMDTQSVEKNNSQDDVKQYESDKTLKELKETAILLRQKLDTLQSERNVMDVEYSQALKNCDRAELDLKNIQNILCSAGIAEIESDSIDNIYEKVHENIGMLNRKSEDLTSKNLSLKVEISKFKANNTLNESERSKCRKIFMNLKETAKGMKEECDKKEEFRNQLKNKYEKLRGGNKRHIYTKRILEIIGNVVKQNAEIKKILEDTRQLQKEINTLEGQLDRCFSIADETLFKDAKRDDQAKKAYKLLALLHSECNTIVTLVNDTGILSRDIIDLEDNIKAEKSKRTEDILQKIQLDLSKLQNESY
;
A
#
# COMPACT_ATOMS: atom_id res chain seq x y z
N MET A 1 -27.77 -3.47 -40.96
CA MET A 1 -26.58 -4.12 -41.54
C MET A 1 -25.39 -4.01 -40.60
N GLU A 2 -25.08 -2.80 -40.11
CA GLU A 2 -24.04 -2.48 -39.10
C GLU A 2 -23.85 -3.51 -37.96
N GLU A 3 -24.92 -4.12 -37.44
CA GLU A 3 -24.83 -5.15 -36.38
C GLU A 3 -24.04 -6.40 -36.82
N VAL A 4 -24.15 -6.82 -38.08
CA VAL A 4 -23.43 -7.98 -38.63
C VAL A 4 -21.94 -7.65 -38.77
N ASP A 5 -21.63 -6.45 -39.26
CA ASP A 5 -20.26 -5.97 -39.42
C ASP A 5 -19.61 -5.81 -38.04
N SER A 6 -20.34 -5.28 -37.05
CA SER A 6 -19.90 -5.19 -35.65
C SER A 6 -19.55 -6.56 -35.05
N ILE A 7 -20.34 -7.60 -35.33
CA ILE A 7 -20.06 -8.98 -34.88
C ILE A 7 -18.81 -9.54 -35.56
N ILE A 8 -18.69 -9.36 -36.88
CA ILE A 8 -17.53 -9.85 -37.63
C ILE A 8 -16.25 -9.13 -37.16
N LEU A 9 -16.26 -7.80 -37.07
CA LEU A 9 -15.13 -7.01 -36.58
C LEU A 9 -14.73 -7.40 -35.15
N HIS A 10 -15.68 -7.73 -34.27
CA HIS A 10 -15.38 -8.23 -32.92
C HIS A 10 -14.61 -9.56 -32.95
N PHE A 11 -15.04 -10.53 -33.77
CA PHE A 11 -14.33 -11.80 -33.93
C PHE A 11 -12.97 -11.64 -34.60
N LEU A 12 -12.82 -10.72 -35.57
CA LEU A 12 -11.53 -10.43 -36.18
C LEU A 12 -10.54 -9.78 -35.19
N ARG A 13 -11.00 -8.86 -34.32
CA ARG A 13 -10.20 -8.34 -33.20
C ARG A 13 -9.82 -9.46 -32.21
N GLN A 14 -10.71 -10.42 -31.94
CA GLN A 14 -10.40 -11.60 -31.10
C GLN A 14 -9.33 -12.53 -31.71
N LEU A 15 -9.16 -12.55 -33.04
CA LEU A 15 -8.12 -13.32 -33.76
C LEU A 15 -6.76 -12.60 -33.84
N PHE A 16 -6.53 -11.56 -33.03
CA PHE A 16 -5.31 -10.73 -33.07
C PHE A 16 -5.03 -10.14 -34.47
N ILE A 17 -6.07 -9.63 -35.12
CA ILE A 17 -5.95 -8.78 -36.30
C ILE A 17 -5.97 -7.34 -35.80
N ASN A 18 -4.97 -6.54 -36.21
CA ASN A 18 -4.77 -5.18 -35.72
C ASN A 18 -5.67 -4.20 -36.49
N ILE A 19 -6.98 -4.32 -36.27
CA ILE A 19 -8.03 -3.47 -36.83
C ILE A 19 -8.19 -2.24 -35.92
N ASP A 20 -8.22 -1.05 -36.51
CA ASP A 20 -8.40 0.20 -35.78
C ASP A 20 -9.76 0.24 -35.05
N ASP A 21 -9.82 0.90 -33.89
CA ASP A 21 -11.00 0.87 -33.02
C ASP A 21 -12.18 1.63 -33.63
N ASP A 22 -11.91 2.67 -34.44
CA ASP A 22 -12.90 3.55 -35.08
C ASP A 22 -13.62 2.94 -36.30
N ILE A 23 -13.13 1.84 -36.86
CA ILE A 23 -13.72 1.15 -38.02
C ILE A 23 -15.04 0.46 -37.62
N LYS A 24 -16.13 0.73 -38.35
CA LYS A 24 -17.48 0.26 -38.04
C LYS A 24 -18.09 -0.68 -39.08
N ASN A 25 -17.78 -0.51 -40.37
CA ASN A 25 -18.22 -1.40 -41.44
C ASN A 25 -17.05 -2.25 -41.93
N ILE A 26 -17.35 -3.42 -42.51
CA ILE A 26 -16.31 -4.28 -43.12
C ILE A 26 -15.69 -3.59 -44.34
N CYS A 27 -16.46 -2.75 -45.04
CA CYS A 27 -16.04 -2.02 -46.23
C CYS A 27 -15.01 -0.91 -45.95
N ASP A 28 -14.91 -0.46 -44.69
CA ASP A 28 -13.94 0.56 -44.27
C ASP A 28 -12.54 -0.07 -44.01
N LEU A 29 -12.43 -1.41 -44.05
CA LEU A 29 -11.15 -2.12 -43.97
C LEU A 29 -10.39 -2.04 -45.31
N PRO A 30 -9.07 -1.80 -45.32
CA PRO A 30 -8.28 -1.92 -46.53
C PRO A 30 -8.23 -3.38 -47.03
N VAL A 31 -8.06 -3.56 -48.35
CA VAL A 31 -7.84 -4.86 -49.02
C VAL A 31 -6.78 -5.70 -48.28
N GLU A 32 -5.70 -5.05 -47.84
CA GLU A 32 -4.63 -5.66 -47.05
C GLU A 32 -5.13 -6.24 -45.72
N GLY A 33 -5.98 -5.52 -44.99
CA GLY A 33 -6.61 -5.99 -43.77
C GLY A 33 -7.61 -7.11 -44.00
N ILE A 34 -8.39 -7.05 -45.09
CA ILE A 34 -9.36 -8.07 -45.48
C ILE A 34 -8.66 -9.41 -45.81
N ILE A 35 -7.59 -9.36 -46.60
CA ILE A 35 -6.86 -10.57 -47.01
C ILE A 35 -6.00 -11.13 -45.88
N GLU A 36 -5.41 -10.29 -45.00
CA GLU A 36 -4.79 -10.77 -43.75
C GLU A 36 -5.83 -11.44 -42.84
N SER A 37 -7.03 -10.87 -42.73
CA SER A 37 -8.14 -11.41 -41.93
C SER A 37 -8.59 -12.78 -42.45
N ALA A 38 -8.85 -12.91 -43.74
CA ALA A 38 -9.25 -14.19 -44.36
C ALA A 38 -8.16 -15.27 -44.20
N ALA A 39 -6.89 -14.92 -44.43
CA ALA A 39 -5.76 -15.81 -44.24
C ALA A 39 -5.63 -16.29 -42.77
N LYS A 40 -5.81 -15.39 -41.79
CA LYS A 40 -5.79 -15.74 -40.36
C LYS A 40 -6.97 -16.62 -39.95
N CYS A 41 -8.19 -16.36 -40.45
CA CYS A 41 -9.33 -17.25 -40.24
C CYS A 41 -9.06 -18.66 -40.78
N ILE A 42 -8.60 -18.78 -42.03
CA ILE A 42 -8.26 -20.07 -42.65
C ILE A 42 -7.17 -20.82 -41.86
N ALA A 43 -6.11 -20.12 -41.43
CA ALA A 43 -5.04 -20.72 -40.62
C ALA A 43 -5.50 -21.17 -39.22
N ALA A 44 -6.53 -20.53 -38.65
CA ALA A 44 -7.15 -20.91 -37.38
C ALA A 44 -8.12 -22.10 -37.50
N ILE A 45 -8.70 -22.31 -38.69
CA ILE A 45 -9.51 -23.51 -39.03
C ILE A 45 -8.58 -24.69 -39.32
N ASN A 46 -7.61 -24.51 -40.22
CA ASN A 46 -6.71 -25.56 -40.72
C ASN A 46 -5.24 -25.16 -40.56
N GLN A 47 -4.64 -25.57 -39.42
CA GLN A 47 -3.25 -25.27 -39.08
C GLN A 47 -2.19 -25.82 -40.08
N ASN A 48 -2.60 -26.72 -40.99
CA ASN A 48 -1.75 -27.27 -42.05
C ASN A 48 -1.68 -26.40 -43.32
N ILE A 49 -2.60 -25.46 -43.53
CA ILE A 49 -2.69 -24.65 -44.76
C ILE A 49 -1.96 -23.31 -44.55
N LYS A 50 -0.86 -23.10 -45.28
CA LYS A 50 -0.07 -21.85 -45.23
C LYS A 50 -0.53 -20.86 -46.30
N VAL A 51 -1.49 -20.01 -45.97
CA VAL A 51 -1.91 -18.87 -46.81
C VAL A 51 -0.95 -17.68 -46.60
N PRO A 52 -0.52 -16.97 -47.66
CA PRO A 52 0.31 -15.76 -47.52
C PRO A 52 -0.51 -14.57 -47.01
N GLY A 53 -0.44 -14.30 -45.70
CA GLY A 53 -1.14 -13.18 -45.05
C GLY A 53 -0.57 -11.78 -45.32
N LYS A 54 0.14 -11.57 -46.44
CA LYS A 54 0.61 -10.25 -46.92
C LYS A 54 0.53 -10.21 -48.44
N LEU A 55 -0.12 -9.17 -48.98
CA LEU A 55 -0.24 -8.99 -50.43
C LEU A 55 1.09 -8.57 -51.08
N PRO A 56 1.46 -9.19 -52.22
CA PRO A 56 2.51 -8.67 -53.08
C PRO A 56 2.15 -7.31 -53.69
N THR A 57 3.14 -6.61 -54.23
CA THR A 57 2.93 -5.32 -54.92
C THR A 57 2.44 -5.48 -56.37
N GLY A 58 2.66 -6.62 -57.00
CA GLY A 58 2.23 -6.89 -58.38
C GLY A 58 0.76 -7.32 -58.49
N LEU A 59 -0.03 -6.62 -59.32
CA LEU A 59 -1.47 -6.85 -59.47
C LEU A 59 -1.86 -8.31 -59.77
N SER A 60 -1.15 -8.98 -60.69
CA SER A 60 -1.42 -10.39 -61.04
C SER A 60 -1.24 -11.33 -59.84
N GLN A 61 -0.24 -11.08 -59.00
CA GLN A 61 0.01 -11.87 -57.79
C GLN A 61 -1.03 -11.59 -56.70
N ARG A 62 -1.59 -10.38 -56.63
CA ARG A 62 -2.74 -10.06 -55.75
C ARG A 62 -3.99 -10.85 -56.16
N ILE A 63 -4.26 -10.92 -57.46
CA ILE A 63 -5.37 -11.73 -58.03
C ILE A 63 -5.16 -13.22 -57.73
N GLU A 64 -3.94 -13.73 -57.90
CA GLU A 64 -3.62 -15.13 -57.61
C GLU A 64 -3.83 -15.48 -56.13
N VAL A 65 -3.32 -14.67 -55.19
CA VAL A 65 -3.52 -14.89 -53.74
C VAL A 65 -5.00 -14.83 -53.36
N ALA A 66 -5.76 -13.87 -53.89
CA ALA A 66 -7.20 -13.77 -53.64
C ALA A 66 -7.99 -14.95 -54.24
N ALA A 67 -7.57 -15.47 -55.39
CA ALA A 67 -8.14 -16.68 -56.00
C ALA A 67 -7.81 -17.95 -55.19
N GLN A 68 -6.59 -18.09 -54.66
CA GLN A 68 -6.20 -19.18 -53.77
C GLN A 68 -7.06 -19.18 -52.49
N ILE A 69 -7.27 -18.01 -51.87
CA ILE A 69 -8.17 -17.86 -50.71
C ILE A 69 -9.61 -18.25 -51.06
N ALA A 70 -10.13 -17.78 -52.21
CA ALA A 70 -11.47 -18.14 -52.67
C ALA A 70 -11.63 -19.65 -52.91
N SER A 71 -10.62 -20.32 -53.48
CA SER A 71 -10.59 -21.78 -53.62
C SER A 71 -10.68 -22.47 -52.26
N ILE A 72 -9.81 -22.09 -51.31
CA ILE A 72 -9.79 -22.70 -49.97
C ILE A 72 -11.13 -22.51 -49.24
N CYS A 73 -11.81 -21.38 -49.43
CA CYS A 73 -13.17 -21.18 -48.91
C CYS A 73 -14.19 -22.17 -49.52
N LYS A 74 -14.11 -22.47 -50.83
CA LYS A 74 -14.96 -23.49 -51.48
C LYS A 74 -14.57 -24.91 -51.03
N ASP A 75 -13.27 -25.21 -50.89
CA ASP A 75 -12.76 -26.48 -50.38
C ASP A 75 -13.18 -26.75 -48.92
N LEU A 76 -13.37 -25.70 -48.12
CA LEU A 76 -13.97 -25.75 -46.77
C LEU A 76 -15.50 -25.98 -46.77
N GLY A 77 -16.14 -26.08 -47.94
CA GLY A 77 -17.56 -26.38 -48.10
C GLY A 77 -18.48 -25.17 -48.19
N TYR A 78 -17.96 -23.99 -48.54
CA TYR A 78 -18.80 -22.81 -48.78
C TYR A 78 -19.69 -23.00 -50.03
N GLN A 79 -20.98 -22.65 -49.91
CA GLN A 79 -22.01 -23.01 -50.90
C GLN A 79 -22.28 -21.96 -51.97
N ASN A 80 -21.96 -20.69 -51.72
CA ASN A 80 -22.19 -19.60 -52.67
C ASN A 80 -20.93 -19.36 -53.52
N ASP A 81 -21.06 -18.65 -54.63
CA ASP A 81 -19.88 -18.30 -55.43
C ASP A 81 -19.01 -17.25 -54.72
N VAL A 82 -17.69 -17.51 -54.76
CA VAL A 82 -16.63 -16.61 -54.28
C VAL A 82 -15.56 -16.60 -55.35
N GLY A 83 -15.00 -15.42 -55.61
CA GLY A 83 -13.85 -15.25 -56.49
C GLY A 83 -12.82 -14.30 -55.91
N TYR A 84 -11.74 -14.06 -56.66
CA TYR A 84 -10.77 -13.01 -56.32
C TYR A 84 -11.42 -11.63 -56.20
N GLN A 85 -12.52 -11.40 -56.95
CA GLN A 85 -13.26 -10.14 -57.00
C GLN A 85 -13.90 -9.78 -55.64
N THR A 86 -14.43 -10.77 -54.92
CA THR A 86 -15.04 -10.61 -53.58
C THR A 86 -14.10 -9.92 -52.60
N PHE A 87 -12.81 -10.28 -52.62
CA PHE A 87 -11.79 -9.75 -51.71
C PHE A 87 -11.06 -8.50 -52.24
N LEU A 88 -10.93 -8.34 -53.56
CA LEU A 88 -10.18 -7.22 -54.18
C LEU A 88 -11.05 -6.01 -54.51
N TYR A 89 -12.35 -6.19 -54.71
CA TYR A 89 -13.29 -5.13 -55.08
C TYR A 89 -14.42 -4.93 -54.05
N HIS A 90 -14.28 -5.52 -52.86
CA HIS A 90 -15.15 -5.27 -51.69
C HIS A 90 -16.65 -5.48 -51.95
N ASN A 91 -17.07 -6.58 -52.59
CA ASN A 91 -18.50 -6.89 -52.68
C ASN A 91 -19.05 -7.17 -51.27
N GLU A 92 -19.70 -6.19 -50.65
CA GLU A 92 -20.08 -6.24 -49.24
C GLU A 92 -20.93 -7.47 -48.90
N THR A 93 -21.80 -7.88 -49.83
CA THR A 93 -22.79 -8.94 -49.59
C THR A 93 -22.13 -10.31 -49.52
N GLU A 94 -21.30 -10.65 -50.51
CA GLU A 94 -20.46 -11.85 -50.52
C GLU A 94 -19.45 -11.81 -49.37
N LEU A 95 -18.76 -10.68 -49.16
CA LEU A 95 -17.68 -10.56 -48.18
C LEU A 95 -18.20 -10.78 -46.75
N ARG A 96 -19.37 -10.22 -46.41
CA ARG A 96 -20.10 -10.50 -45.15
C ARG A 96 -20.42 -11.99 -45.00
N GLN A 97 -20.97 -12.63 -46.03
CA GLN A 97 -21.33 -14.05 -46.00
C GLN A 97 -20.10 -14.97 -45.86
N VAL A 98 -19.01 -14.66 -46.55
CA VAL A 98 -17.75 -15.41 -46.49
C VAL A 98 -17.11 -15.28 -45.11
N PHE A 99 -17.03 -14.07 -44.53
CA PHE A 99 -16.53 -13.92 -43.16
C PHE A 99 -17.43 -14.57 -42.12
N MET A 100 -18.76 -14.47 -42.25
CA MET A 100 -19.69 -15.14 -41.34
C MET A 100 -19.55 -16.66 -41.38
N PHE A 101 -19.40 -17.26 -42.57
CA PHE A 101 -19.10 -18.68 -42.72
C PHE A 101 -17.74 -19.06 -42.13
N LEU A 102 -16.67 -18.30 -42.42
CA LEU A 102 -15.34 -18.57 -41.87
C LEU A 102 -15.36 -18.51 -40.33
N ILE A 103 -16.11 -17.58 -39.74
CA ILE A 103 -16.30 -17.46 -38.29
C ILE A 103 -17.12 -18.66 -37.75
N GLU A 104 -18.16 -19.11 -38.44
CA GLU A 104 -18.92 -20.33 -38.08
C GLU A 104 -18.04 -21.59 -38.11
N LYS A 105 -17.06 -21.66 -39.03
CA LYS A 105 -16.12 -22.79 -39.14
C LYS A 105 -14.90 -22.69 -38.21
N LEU A 106 -14.70 -21.58 -37.48
CA LEU A 106 -13.68 -21.54 -36.42
C LEU A 106 -13.97 -22.62 -35.36
N PRO A 107 -12.94 -23.30 -34.82
CA PRO A 107 -13.13 -24.35 -33.83
C PRO A 107 -13.79 -23.78 -32.57
N SER A 108 -15.05 -24.17 -32.34
CA SER A 108 -15.97 -23.55 -31.39
C SER A 108 -15.39 -23.53 -29.96
N GLU A 109 -15.47 -22.37 -29.30
CA GLU A 109 -14.93 -22.14 -27.94
C GLU A 109 -15.42 -23.15 -26.90
N ASP A 110 -16.60 -23.75 -27.10
CA ASP A 110 -17.25 -24.72 -26.20
C ASP A 110 -16.46 -26.04 -26.00
N LYS A 111 -15.37 -26.27 -26.77
CA LYS A 111 -14.43 -27.39 -26.56
C LYS A 111 -13.05 -26.97 -26.03
N LYS A 112 -12.92 -25.76 -25.47
CA LYS A 112 -11.73 -25.34 -24.71
C LYS A 112 -12.01 -25.40 -23.21
N PRO A 113 -11.34 -26.25 -22.41
CA PRO A 113 -11.48 -26.20 -20.96
C PRO A 113 -10.84 -24.91 -20.43
N THR A 114 -11.68 -23.96 -20.02
CA THR A 114 -11.31 -22.68 -19.36
C THR A 114 -10.28 -21.83 -20.12
N ILE A 115 -10.79 -20.83 -20.84
CA ILE A 115 -10.15 -19.61 -21.35
C ILE A 115 -8.72 -19.38 -20.82
N LYS A 116 -7.72 -19.46 -21.72
CA LYS A 116 -6.32 -19.10 -21.43
C LYS A 116 -6.14 -17.58 -21.28
N VAL A 117 -6.59 -17.04 -20.16
CA VAL A 117 -6.14 -15.72 -19.69
C VAL A 117 -4.65 -15.83 -19.36
N TYR A 118 -3.81 -14.96 -19.93
CA TYR A 118 -2.37 -14.93 -19.62
C TYR A 118 -2.16 -14.73 -18.10
N PRO A 119 -1.58 -15.72 -17.38
CA PRO A 119 -1.71 -15.78 -15.92
C PRO A 119 -0.64 -14.94 -15.22
N SER A 120 -0.79 -13.61 -15.24
CA SER A 120 -0.05 -12.69 -14.35
C SER A 120 -0.59 -12.77 -12.91
N ASN A 121 -0.60 -13.98 -12.35
CA ASN A 121 -1.19 -14.25 -11.04
C ASN A 121 -0.45 -15.43 -10.38
N LYS A 122 0.58 -15.11 -9.58
CA LYS A 122 1.48 -16.08 -8.92
C LYS A 122 0.73 -17.20 -8.20
N LYS A 123 -0.46 -16.90 -7.65
CA LYS A 123 -1.38 -17.85 -7.01
C LYS A 123 -1.81 -19.00 -7.92
N HIS A 124 -2.09 -18.75 -9.20
CA HIS A 124 -2.48 -19.81 -10.14
C HIS A 124 -1.30 -20.71 -10.52
N LYS A 125 -0.11 -20.14 -10.75
CA LYS A 125 1.11 -20.93 -10.97
C LYS A 125 1.40 -21.82 -9.76
N LEU A 126 1.29 -21.28 -8.54
CA LEU A 126 1.43 -22.04 -7.30
C LEU A 126 0.39 -23.17 -7.18
N PHE A 127 -0.88 -22.93 -7.51
CA PHE A 127 -1.88 -24.01 -7.52
C PHE A 127 -1.60 -25.08 -8.58
N GLN A 128 -1.08 -24.71 -9.74
CA GLN A 128 -0.68 -25.67 -10.77
C GLN A 128 0.56 -26.47 -10.34
N GLU A 129 1.56 -25.83 -9.73
CA GLU A 129 2.73 -26.49 -9.15
C GLU A 129 2.35 -27.43 -8.00
N ILE A 130 1.45 -27.01 -7.09
CA ILE A 130 0.90 -27.86 -6.03
C ILE A 130 0.12 -29.04 -6.64
N SER A 131 -0.72 -28.81 -7.65
CA SER A 131 -1.48 -29.89 -8.31
C SER A 131 -0.57 -30.88 -9.03
N SER A 132 0.50 -30.41 -9.66
CA SER A 132 1.53 -31.27 -10.26
C SER A 132 2.30 -32.05 -9.20
N LYS A 133 2.67 -31.41 -8.08
CA LYS A 133 3.40 -32.05 -6.98
C LYS A 133 2.54 -33.10 -6.26
N ILE A 134 1.25 -32.85 -6.07
CA ILE A 134 0.29 -33.84 -5.55
C ILE A 134 0.11 -34.99 -6.55
N ALA A 135 0.03 -34.72 -7.85
CA ALA A 135 -0.05 -35.78 -8.87
C ALA A 135 1.24 -36.62 -8.95
N GLU A 136 2.42 -36.02 -8.78
CA GLU A 136 3.68 -36.75 -8.64
C GLU A 136 3.67 -37.60 -7.37
N ASP A 137 3.36 -37.01 -6.21
CA ASP A 137 3.40 -37.71 -4.91
C ASP A 137 2.38 -38.87 -4.84
N LEU A 138 1.20 -38.73 -5.45
CA LEU A 138 0.21 -39.81 -5.61
C LEU A 138 0.69 -40.95 -6.51
N ASN A 139 1.60 -40.69 -7.45
CA ASN A 139 2.24 -41.71 -8.29
C ASN A 139 3.54 -42.27 -7.66
N THR A 140 3.98 -41.76 -6.50
CA THR A 140 5.07 -42.36 -5.72
C THR A 140 4.55 -43.31 -4.65
N ILE A 141 5.29 -44.38 -4.38
CA ILE A 141 5.02 -45.25 -3.24
C ILE A 141 5.18 -44.43 -1.95
N TRP A 142 4.14 -44.40 -1.11
CA TRP A 142 4.17 -43.65 0.14
C TRP A 142 5.16 -44.28 1.13
N ILE A 143 6.30 -43.61 1.32
CA ILE A 143 7.32 -43.98 2.30
C ILE A 143 7.18 -43.06 3.52
N PRO A 144 7.10 -43.59 4.76
CA PRO A 144 7.03 -42.80 5.99
C PRO A 144 8.13 -41.73 6.08
N PRO A 145 7.87 -40.54 6.65
CA PRO A 145 8.84 -39.45 6.68
C PRO A 145 10.20 -39.79 7.32
N CYS A 146 10.20 -40.67 8.33
CA CYS A 146 11.41 -41.19 8.99
C CYS A 146 12.26 -42.13 8.12
N CYS A 147 11.71 -42.65 7.02
CA CYS A 147 12.36 -43.57 6.11
C CYS A 147 12.79 -42.91 4.78
N LYS A 148 12.49 -41.62 4.57
CA LYS A 148 13.00 -40.87 3.42
C LYS A 148 14.45 -40.42 3.68
N PRO A 149 15.43 -40.71 2.81
CA PRO A 149 16.83 -40.37 3.05
C PRO A 149 17.11 -38.88 2.79
N SER A 150 16.71 -38.01 3.73
CA SER A 150 17.02 -36.58 3.67
C SER A 150 18.38 -36.26 4.34
N VAL A 151 19.16 -35.42 3.66
CA VAL A 151 20.50 -34.98 4.11
C VAL A 151 20.39 -34.11 5.38
N HIS A 152 19.27 -33.41 5.56
CA HIS A 152 18.89 -32.77 6.81
C HIS A 152 17.55 -33.29 7.32
N SER A 153 17.48 -33.52 8.63
CA SER A 153 16.33 -34.14 9.31
C SER A 153 16.09 -33.41 10.63
N THR A 154 15.31 -32.34 10.59
CA THR A 154 14.91 -31.54 11.75
C THR A 154 13.73 -32.18 12.48
N LEU A 155 13.84 -32.35 13.79
CA LEU A 155 12.78 -32.87 14.66
C LEU A 155 12.59 -31.91 15.84
N GLY A 156 11.61 -31.00 15.73
CA GLY A 156 11.41 -29.91 16.68
C GLY A 156 12.53 -28.86 16.65
N ASP A 157 12.64 -28.09 17.73
CA ASP A 157 13.52 -26.91 17.83
C ASP A 157 15.02 -27.24 18.01
N TYR A 158 15.40 -28.53 17.94
CA TYR A 158 16.79 -28.97 18.07
C TYR A 158 17.45 -29.20 16.70
N ILE A 159 18.39 -28.32 16.36
CA ILE A 159 19.25 -28.48 15.18
C ILE A 159 20.28 -29.60 15.46
N CYS A 160 19.87 -30.85 15.23
CA CYS A 160 20.79 -31.97 15.18
C CYS A 160 21.68 -31.83 13.93
N LYS A 161 22.86 -31.24 14.11
CA LYS A 161 23.97 -31.41 13.16
C LYS A 161 24.41 -32.86 13.23
N ARG A 162 24.05 -33.66 12.21
CA ARG A 162 24.84 -34.85 11.88
C ARG A 162 26.19 -34.35 11.41
N ASP A 163 27.20 -34.43 12.26
CA ASP A 163 28.58 -34.25 11.83
C ASP A 163 28.90 -35.23 10.71
N LYS A 164 29.78 -34.81 9.80
CA LYS A 164 30.32 -35.72 8.79
C LYS A 164 31.05 -36.84 9.49
N SER A 165 30.93 -38.06 8.94
CA SER A 165 31.65 -39.24 9.42
C SER A 165 33.13 -38.92 9.60
N LEU A 166 33.73 -39.51 10.65
CA LEU A 166 35.18 -39.51 10.84
C LEU A 166 35.87 -39.90 9.53
N ASP A 167 36.89 -39.14 9.16
CA ASP A 167 38.08 -39.77 8.62
C ASP A 167 39.33 -38.98 9.04
N SER A 168 40.44 -39.70 9.21
CA SER A 168 41.76 -39.23 9.66
C SER A 168 41.89 -38.56 11.05
N LYS A 169 42.47 -39.34 11.98
CA LYS A 169 43.43 -38.95 13.04
C LYS A 169 42.97 -38.07 14.22
N LEU A 170 42.82 -38.74 15.38
CA LEU A 170 43.15 -38.14 16.67
C LEU A 170 44.67 -37.85 16.71
N ASP A 171 45.07 -36.65 17.14
CA ASP A 171 46.46 -36.31 17.42
C ASP A 171 46.63 -36.08 18.94
N THR A 172 46.98 -37.14 19.67
CA THR A 172 47.02 -37.16 21.15
C THR A 172 48.17 -36.33 21.73
N GLU A 173 49.08 -35.83 20.89
CA GLU A 173 50.33 -35.20 21.29
C GLU A 173 50.23 -33.67 21.48
N GLU A 174 49.19 -33.01 20.97
CA GLU A 174 49.03 -31.55 21.15
C GLU A 174 48.43 -31.18 22.51
N MET A 175 47.55 -32.02 23.09
CA MET A 175 47.01 -31.78 24.44
C MET A 175 48.09 -31.92 25.53
N ALA A 176 49.01 -32.88 25.38
CA ALA A 176 50.17 -33.00 26.26
C ALA A 176 51.03 -31.73 26.25
N ARG A 177 51.29 -31.18 25.05
CA ARG A 177 52.11 -29.97 24.85
C ARG A 177 51.50 -28.67 25.41
N LYS A 178 50.19 -28.63 25.73
CA LYS A 178 49.53 -27.47 26.36
C LYS A 178 49.43 -27.56 27.89
N LEU A 179 49.67 -28.72 28.49
CA LEU A 179 49.75 -28.88 29.96
C LEU A 179 51.17 -28.63 30.50
N SER A 180 52.22 -29.04 29.78
CA SER A 180 53.64 -28.87 30.19
C SER A 180 54.18 -27.44 30.04
N LYS A 181 53.35 -26.39 30.21
CA LYS A 181 53.78 -24.98 30.10
C LYS A 181 53.24 -24.04 31.18
N ILE A 182 52.71 -24.60 32.27
CA ILE A 182 52.24 -23.87 33.47
C ILE A 182 52.84 -24.48 34.76
N SER A 183 54.13 -24.78 34.73
CA SER A 183 54.88 -25.34 35.88
C SER A 183 56.20 -24.63 36.20
N GLU A 184 56.72 -23.80 35.28
CA GLU A 184 58.01 -23.12 35.44
C GLU A 184 57.89 -21.60 35.22
N ILE A 185 57.56 -20.88 36.29
CA ILE A 185 58.16 -19.60 36.74
C ILE A 185 57.66 -19.40 38.18
N ARG A 186 58.43 -19.97 39.11
CA ARG A 186 58.31 -19.72 40.56
C ARG A 186 59.71 -19.72 41.15
N ASN A 187 60.31 -18.52 41.23
CA ASN A 187 61.36 -18.17 42.20
C ASN A 187 61.80 -16.72 41.99
N ALA A 188 61.44 -15.85 42.93
CA ALA A 188 62.14 -14.59 43.20
C ALA A 188 62.24 -14.49 44.73
N LYS A 189 63.46 -14.30 45.25
CA LYS A 189 63.81 -14.62 46.64
C LYS A 189 64.01 -13.34 47.44
N VAL A 190 63.27 -13.20 48.55
CA VAL A 190 63.48 -12.11 49.51
C VAL A 190 64.88 -12.24 50.14
N ILE A 191 65.59 -11.13 50.24
CA ILE A 191 66.90 -11.04 50.90
C ILE A 191 66.71 -10.33 52.24
N PHE A 192 67.18 -10.96 53.31
CA PHE A 192 67.25 -10.40 54.66
C PHE A 192 68.74 -10.17 55.01
N LYS A 193 69.06 -9.15 55.81
CA LYS A 193 70.43 -8.90 56.28
C LYS A 193 70.44 -8.34 57.70
N SER A 194 71.47 -8.69 58.46
CA SER A 194 71.62 -8.44 59.90
C SER A 194 72.90 -7.65 60.20
N ALA A 195 72.91 -6.89 61.31
CA ALA A 195 74.08 -6.35 62.02
C ALA A 195 73.70 -6.02 63.48
N MET A 196 74.69 -5.78 64.36
CA MET A 196 74.54 -5.64 65.82
C MET A 196 75.50 -4.55 66.40
N ASP A 197 75.48 -4.35 67.73
CA ASP A 197 76.55 -3.79 68.62
C ASP A 197 76.53 -2.30 69.12
N THR A 198 76.01 -2.12 70.37
CA THR A 198 76.57 -1.54 71.63
C THR A 198 77.26 -0.14 71.82
N GLN A 199 77.21 0.37 73.10
CA GLN A 199 78.00 1.44 73.82
C GLN A 199 77.49 2.93 73.79
N SER A 200 77.69 3.87 74.75
CA SER A 200 77.82 3.91 76.26
C SER A 200 78.07 5.34 76.90
N VAL A 201 77.54 5.70 78.11
CA VAL A 201 78.09 6.65 79.19
C VAL A 201 78.14 8.21 78.93
N GLU A 202 78.18 9.26 79.82
CA GLU A 202 77.80 9.76 81.22
C GLU A 202 78.14 11.32 81.34
N LYS A 203 78.02 12.25 82.37
CA LYS A 203 77.51 12.45 83.80
C LYS A 203 77.55 13.96 84.32
N ASN A 204 76.96 14.28 85.51
CA ASN A 204 77.33 15.27 86.61
C ASN A 204 77.07 16.85 86.66
N ASN A 205 76.32 17.30 87.71
CA ASN A 205 76.50 18.29 88.87
C ASN A 205 76.93 19.83 88.89
N SER A 206 76.49 20.55 89.98
CA SER A 206 77.08 21.69 90.82
C SER A 206 77.06 23.22 90.42
N GLN A 207 77.12 24.30 91.28
CA GLN A 207 76.66 24.64 92.68
C GLN A 207 76.94 26.15 93.18
N ASP A 208 76.44 26.57 94.39
CA ASP A 208 76.92 27.55 95.46
C ASP A 208 76.73 29.14 95.56
N ASP A 209 76.27 29.60 96.77
CA ASP A 209 76.61 30.67 97.81
C ASP A 209 76.74 32.26 97.78
N VAL A 210 75.92 32.94 98.66
CA VAL A 210 76.13 33.84 99.88
C VAL A 210 77.02 35.15 99.97
N LYS A 211 76.53 36.25 100.65
CA LYS A 211 77.22 37.14 101.69
C LYS A 211 76.46 38.39 102.29
N GLN A 212 77.03 39.09 103.32
CA GLN A 212 76.45 40.14 104.26
C GLN A 212 77.36 41.38 104.53
N TYR A 213 76.86 42.50 105.15
CA TYR A 213 77.34 43.18 106.43
C TYR A 213 76.69 44.58 106.80
N GLU A 214 77.06 45.20 107.94
CA GLU A 214 76.34 46.24 108.75
C GLU A 214 77.17 47.50 109.21
N SER A 215 76.53 48.56 109.77
CA SER A 215 76.87 49.29 111.07
C SER A 215 76.32 50.75 111.23
N ASP A 216 76.43 51.34 112.45
CA ASP A 216 75.58 52.42 113.04
C ASP A 216 76.03 53.91 112.94
N LYS A 217 75.11 54.86 113.32
CA LYS A 217 75.25 56.34 113.29
C LYS A 217 74.53 57.12 114.43
N THR A 218 74.82 58.43 114.59
CA THR A 218 74.64 59.27 115.82
C THR A 218 73.49 60.31 115.81
N LEU A 219 73.38 61.22 116.81
CA LEU A 219 72.18 62.06 117.05
C LEU A 219 71.79 63.05 115.92
N LYS A 220 72.75 63.63 115.18
CA LYS A 220 72.41 64.44 113.98
C LYS A 220 71.85 63.53 112.88
N GLU A 221 72.51 62.40 112.70
CA GLU A 221 72.13 61.36 111.76
C GLU A 221 70.80 60.70 112.19
N LEU A 222 70.37 60.79 113.46
CA LEU A 222 69.02 60.44 113.92
C LEU A 222 67.93 61.42 113.46
N LYS A 223 68.23 62.72 113.33
CA LYS A 223 67.30 63.68 112.70
C LYS A 223 67.29 63.54 111.18
N GLU A 224 68.44 63.23 110.60
CA GLU A 224 68.56 62.91 109.17
C GLU A 224 67.83 61.60 108.85
N THR A 225 67.95 60.55 109.69
CA THR A 225 67.12 59.34 109.59
C THR A 225 65.67 59.63 109.91
N ALA A 226 65.29 60.59 110.76
CA ALA A 226 63.88 60.94 110.92
C ALA A 226 63.27 61.55 109.64
N ILE A 227 64.05 62.33 108.89
CA ILE A 227 63.63 62.87 107.58
C ILE A 227 63.65 61.76 106.51
N LEU A 228 64.69 60.92 106.47
CA LEU A 228 64.77 59.76 105.56
C LEU A 228 63.71 58.71 105.88
N LEU A 229 63.32 58.52 107.15
CA LEU A 229 62.24 57.65 107.59
C LEU A 229 60.88 58.25 107.24
N ARG A 230 60.75 59.59 107.23
CA ARG A 230 59.53 60.23 106.72
C ARG A 230 59.42 60.06 105.21
N GLN A 231 60.48 60.34 104.45
CA GLN A 231 60.53 60.04 103.02
C GLN A 231 60.30 58.55 102.73
N LYS A 232 60.90 57.65 103.52
CA LYS A 232 60.70 56.19 103.39
C LYS A 232 59.29 55.76 103.81
N LEU A 233 58.62 56.46 104.71
CA LEU A 233 57.21 56.23 105.02
C LEU A 233 56.32 56.71 103.86
N ASP A 234 56.66 57.85 103.25
CA ASP A 234 55.95 58.37 102.08
C ASP A 234 56.19 57.48 100.84
N THR A 235 57.39 56.88 100.65
CA THR A 235 57.63 55.84 99.61
C THR A 235 56.95 54.52 99.96
N LEU A 236 57.06 54.01 101.19
CA LEU A 236 56.32 52.80 101.61
C LEU A 236 54.80 52.97 101.45
N GLN A 237 54.27 54.19 101.61
CA GLN A 237 52.87 54.49 101.36
C GLN A 237 52.54 54.54 99.86
N SER A 238 53.45 54.99 99.00
CA SER A 238 53.26 54.92 97.54
C SER A 238 53.41 53.47 97.02
N GLU A 239 54.40 52.72 97.52
CA GLU A 239 54.60 51.29 97.30
C GLU A 239 53.37 50.48 97.76
N ARG A 240 52.80 50.79 98.93
CA ARG A 240 51.56 50.18 99.44
C ARG A 240 50.35 50.52 98.56
N ASN A 241 50.26 51.73 98.01
CA ASN A 241 49.20 52.09 97.07
C ASN A 241 49.36 51.37 95.71
N VAL A 242 50.60 51.18 95.24
CA VAL A 242 50.90 50.37 94.04
C VAL A 242 50.54 48.91 94.30
N MET A 243 50.96 48.34 95.43
CA MET A 243 50.59 46.99 95.87
C MET A 243 49.07 46.78 95.96
N ASP A 244 48.30 47.74 96.50
CA ASP A 244 46.83 47.63 96.55
C ASP A 244 46.20 47.62 95.14
N VAL A 245 46.79 48.35 94.17
CA VAL A 245 46.38 48.32 92.76
C VAL A 245 46.80 47.01 92.08
N GLU A 246 48.03 46.55 92.28
CA GLU A 246 48.55 45.28 91.76
C GLU A 246 47.76 44.09 92.31
N TYR A 247 47.45 44.09 93.61
CA TYR A 247 46.58 43.10 94.26
C TYR A 247 45.15 43.14 93.68
N SER A 248 44.58 44.33 93.49
CA SER A 248 43.26 44.49 92.84
C SER A 248 43.26 44.03 91.37
N GLN A 249 44.40 44.09 90.69
CA GLN A 249 44.57 43.63 89.31
C GLN A 249 44.88 42.12 89.24
N ALA A 250 45.60 41.58 90.23
CA ALA A 250 45.81 40.15 90.43
C ALA A 250 44.48 39.44 90.73
N LEU A 251 43.65 39.98 91.63
CA LEU A 251 42.29 39.48 91.89
C LEU A 251 41.47 39.36 90.61
N LYS A 252 41.39 40.43 89.81
CA LYS A 252 40.68 40.43 88.52
C LYS A 252 41.27 39.48 87.48
N ASN A 253 42.53 39.09 87.61
CA ASN A 253 43.16 38.08 86.76
C ASN A 253 42.87 36.66 87.29
N CYS A 254 42.79 36.46 88.61
CA CYS A 254 42.28 35.23 89.21
C CYS A 254 40.81 34.98 88.85
N ASP A 255 39.95 36.00 88.95
CA ASP A 255 38.53 35.93 88.56
C ASP A 255 38.37 35.46 87.11
N ARG A 256 39.21 35.98 86.20
CA ARG A 256 39.27 35.54 84.79
C ARG A 256 39.77 34.11 84.65
N ALA A 257 40.86 33.77 85.35
CA ALA A 257 41.44 32.43 85.31
C ALA A 257 40.46 31.36 85.83
N GLU A 258 39.67 31.63 86.87
CA GLU A 258 38.58 30.75 87.30
C GLU A 258 37.50 30.60 86.22
N LEU A 259 37.12 31.69 85.55
CA LEU A 259 36.10 31.69 84.50
C LEU A 259 36.58 30.90 83.26
N ASP A 260 37.84 31.06 82.87
CA ASP A 260 38.50 30.32 81.80
C ASP A 260 38.68 28.83 82.17
N LEU A 261 39.11 28.52 83.40
CA LEU A 261 39.17 27.14 83.91
C LEU A 261 37.80 26.46 83.88
N LYS A 262 36.73 27.18 84.26
CA LYS A 262 35.35 26.67 84.24
C LYS A 262 34.82 26.47 82.82
N ASN A 263 35.26 27.30 81.87
CA ASN A 263 34.99 27.12 80.45
C ASN A 263 35.73 25.89 79.88
N ILE A 264 37.01 25.73 80.22
CA ILE A 264 37.81 24.54 79.90
C ILE A 264 37.17 23.27 80.50
N GLN A 265 36.69 23.32 81.74
CA GLN A 265 36.02 22.18 82.38
C GLN A 265 34.69 21.82 81.69
N ASN A 266 33.90 22.80 81.27
CA ASN A 266 32.71 22.55 80.43
C ASN A 266 33.08 21.88 79.09
N ILE A 267 34.18 22.30 78.46
CA ILE A 267 34.68 21.69 77.22
C ILE A 267 35.12 20.24 77.46
N LEU A 268 35.87 19.97 78.53
CA LEU A 268 36.32 18.62 78.92
C LEU A 268 35.13 17.68 79.22
N CYS A 269 34.13 18.15 79.96
CA CYS A 269 32.87 17.43 80.17
C CYS A 269 32.15 17.14 78.85
N SER A 270 32.10 18.11 77.92
CA SER A 270 31.49 17.91 76.59
C SER A 270 32.26 16.92 75.71
N ALA A 271 33.56 16.73 75.96
CA ALA A 271 34.41 15.73 75.32
C ALA A 271 34.36 14.34 75.99
N GLY A 272 33.61 14.18 77.08
CA GLY A 272 33.45 12.92 77.81
C GLY A 272 34.48 12.66 78.92
N ILE A 273 35.29 13.66 79.29
CA ILE A 273 36.27 13.54 80.38
C ILE A 273 35.61 14.05 81.67
N ALA A 274 34.88 13.17 82.35
CA ALA A 274 34.08 13.52 83.53
C ALA A 274 34.85 13.43 84.86
N GLU A 275 35.87 12.58 84.93
CA GLU A 275 36.60 12.27 86.17
C GLU A 275 38.11 12.41 85.95
N ILE A 276 38.71 13.37 86.65
CA ILE A 276 40.17 13.45 86.85
C ILE A 276 40.42 13.09 88.31
N GLU A 277 40.39 11.78 88.60
CA GLU A 277 41.01 11.27 89.82
C GLU A 277 42.54 11.37 89.71
N SER A 278 43.23 11.36 90.86
CA SER A 278 44.65 11.70 91.00
C SER A 278 45.60 10.58 90.54
N ASP A 279 45.51 10.20 89.27
CA ASP A 279 46.38 9.22 88.61
C ASP A 279 47.82 9.74 88.35
N SER A 280 48.79 8.83 88.28
CA SER A 280 50.19 9.13 87.94
C SER A 280 50.34 9.76 86.55
N ILE A 281 51.38 10.60 86.37
CA ILE A 281 51.71 11.28 85.10
C ILE A 281 51.85 10.28 83.95
N ASP A 282 52.42 9.09 84.19
CA ASP A 282 52.58 8.04 83.17
C ASP A 282 51.22 7.55 82.63
N ASN A 283 50.23 7.40 83.52
CA ASN A 283 48.88 6.96 83.19
C ASN A 283 48.13 8.03 82.34
N ILE A 284 48.43 9.32 82.56
CA ILE A 284 47.93 10.41 81.69
C ILE A 284 48.60 10.35 80.32
N TYR A 285 49.92 10.11 80.26
CA TYR A 285 50.66 10.01 79.00
C TYR A 285 50.18 8.81 78.16
N GLU A 286 49.93 7.67 78.80
CA GLU A 286 49.39 6.46 78.16
C GLU A 286 47.96 6.68 77.63
N LYS A 287 47.06 7.27 78.44
CA LYS A 287 45.71 7.69 78.00
C LYS A 287 45.75 8.67 76.82
N VAL A 288 46.70 9.61 76.77
CA VAL A 288 46.87 10.52 75.62
C VAL A 288 47.37 9.76 74.38
N HIS A 289 48.34 8.87 74.54
CA HIS A 289 48.89 8.08 73.44
C HIS A 289 47.86 7.11 72.84
N GLU A 290 47.00 6.52 73.67
CA GLU A 290 45.87 5.70 73.24
C GLU A 290 44.81 6.53 72.51
N ASN A 291 44.45 7.72 73.02
CA ASN A 291 43.53 8.63 72.34
C ASN A 291 44.04 9.08 70.95
N ILE A 292 45.34 9.37 70.81
CA ILE A 292 45.97 9.65 69.51
C ILE A 292 45.90 8.42 68.60
N GLY A 293 46.15 7.22 69.15
CA GLY A 293 45.99 5.95 68.43
C GLY A 293 44.55 5.71 67.93
N MET A 294 43.55 5.97 68.77
CA MET A 294 42.13 5.89 68.41
C MET A 294 41.75 6.93 67.35
N LEU A 295 42.23 8.17 67.47
CA LEU A 295 41.94 9.23 66.51
C LEU A 295 42.57 8.95 65.13
N ASN A 296 43.82 8.45 65.11
CA ASN A 296 44.48 8.01 63.87
C ASN A 296 43.74 6.85 63.22
N ARG A 297 43.41 5.77 63.96
CA ARG A 297 42.59 4.66 63.46
C ARG A 297 41.27 5.17 62.88
N LYS A 298 40.57 6.09 63.57
CA LYS A 298 39.29 6.68 63.14
C LYS A 298 39.45 7.56 61.89
N SER A 299 40.59 8.23 61.73
CA SER A 299 40.96 9.00 60.52
C SER A 299 41.25 8.09 59.33
N GLU A 300 41.99 7.00 59.52
CA GLU A 300 42.23 5.96 58.51
C GLU A 300 40.93 5.28 58.08
N ASP A 301 40.05 4.98 59.04
CA ASP A 301 38.71 4.42 58.82
C ASP A 301 37.83 5.35 57.96
N LEU A 302 37.80 6.65 58.30
CA LEU A 302 37.06 7.66 57.55
C LEU A 302 37.65 7.88 56.16
N THR A 303 38.98 7.89 56.03
CA THR A 303 39.68 8.02 54.74
C THR A 303 39.38 6.83 53.84
N SER A 304 39.40 5.61 54.39
CA SER A 304 39.07 4.37 53.69
C SER A 304 37.60 4.34 53.25
N LYS A 305 36.67 4.75 54.13
CA LYS A 305 35.24 4.89 53.81
C LYS A 305 35.00 5.93 52.71
N ASN A 306 35.70 7.06 52.75
CA ASN A 306 35.61 8.12 51.72
C ASN A 306 36.15 7.63 50.36
N LEU A 307 37.29 6.92 50.35
CA LEU A 307 37.83 6.24 49.16
C LEU A 307 36.83 5.22 48.57
N SER A 308 36.22 4.38 49.41
CA SER A 308 35.21 3.40 48.98
C SER A 308 34.00 4.09 48.34
N LEU A 309 33.40 5.07 49.03
CA LEU A 309 32.27 5.85 48.52
C LEU A 309 32.61 6.58 47.22
N LYS A 310 33.83 7.10 47.08
CA LYS A 310 34.31 7.75 45.85
C LYS A 310 34.43 6.77 44.68
N VAL A 311 34.82 5.52 44.93
CA VAL A 311 34.79 4.43 43.94
C VAL A 311 33.35 4.03 43.59
N GLU A 312 32.45 3.93 44.57
CA GLU A 312 31.03 3.62 44.31
C GLU A 312 30.31 4.71 43.51
N ILE A 313 30.51 5.99 43.85
CA ILE A 313 30.00 7.13 43.08
C ILE A 313 30.55 7.11 41.65
N SER A 314 31.82 6.72 41.45
CA SER A 314 32.42 6.59 40.13
C SER A 314 31.80 5.44 39.32
N LYS A 315 31.57 4.27 39.95
CA LYS A 315 30.83 3.14 39.35
C LYS A 315 29.39 3.54 38.98
N PHE A 316 28.68 4.22 39.87
CA PHE A 316 27.31 4.71 39.61
C PHE A 316 27.25 5.69 38.45
N LYS A 317 28.21 6.63 38.33
CA LYS A 317 28.31 7.55 37.18
C LYS A 317 28.58 6.80 35.87
N ALA A 318 29.48 5.83 35.86
CA ALA A 318 29.76 5.00 34.69
C ALA A 318 28.52 4.18 34.27
N ASN A 319 27.84 3.54 35.21
CA ASN A 319 26.60 2.80 34.93
C ASN A 319 25.47 3.72 34.44
N ASN A 320 25.34 4.94 34.99
CA ASN A 320 24.31 5.88 34.55
C ASN A 320 24.55 6.37 33.11
N THR A 321 25.78 6.71 32.75
CA THR A 321 26.12 7.13 31.37
C THR A 321 25.94 5.99 30.36
N LEU A 322 26.27 4.74 30.74
CA LEU A 322 25.98 3.56 29.92
C LEU A 322 24.46 3.40 29.71
N ASN A 323 23.68 3.40 30.80
CA ASN A 323 22.22 3.30 30.78
C ASN A 323 21.54 4.44 29.99
N GLU A 324 22.11 5.64 30.02
CA GLU A 324 21.64 6.78 29.24
C GLU A 324 21.91 6.61 27.73
N SER A 325 23.08 6.04 27.38
CA SER A 325 23.36 5.63 25.99
C SER A 325 22.33 4.58 25.52
N GLU A 326 22.00 3.60 26.36
CA GLU A 326 21.03 2.52 26.07
C GLU A 326 19.61 3.08 25.91
N ARG A 327 19.18 3.95 26.83
CA ARG A 327 17.90 4.68 26.72
C ARG A 327 17.83 5.50 25.42
N SER A 328 18.94 6.08 24.96
CA SER A 328 18.98 6.78 23.67
C SER A 328 18.80 5.84 22.47
N LYS A 329 19.41 4.64 22.50
CA LYS A 329 19.22 3.58 21.48
C LYS A 329 17.76 3.11 21.47
N CYS A 330 17.20 2.79 22.63
CA CYS A 330 15.82 2.35 22.78
C CYS A 330 14.81 3.41 22.31
N ARG A 331 15.05 4.71 22.59
CA ARG A 331 14.23 5.80 22.02
C ARG A 331 14.28 5.85 20.49
N LYS A 332 15.46 5.69 19.88
CA LYS A 332 15.61 5.64 18.41
C LYS A 332 14.85 4.45 17.81
N ILE A 333 15.04 3.26 18.38
CA ILE A 333 14.34 2.04 17.95
C ILE A 333 12.82 2.21 18.08
N PHE A 334 12.33 2.76 19.20
CA PHE A 334 10.91 3.02 19.41
C PHE A 334 10.32 4.01 18.39
N MET A 335 11.03 5.08 18.03
CA MET A 335 10.57 6.02 17.00
C MET A 335 10.50 5.35 15.62
N ASN A 336 11.53 4.60 15.23
CA ASN A 336 11.53 3.84 13.96
C ASN A 336 10.39 2.80 13.92
N LEU A 337 10.14 2.09 15.02
CA LEU A 337 9.01 1.16 15.14
C LEU A 337 7.65 1.87 15.05
N LYS A 338 7.51 3.04 15.68
CA LYS A 338 6.29 3.86 15.58
C LYS A 338 6.05 4.38 14.15
N GLU A 339 7.11 4.76 13.44
CA GLU A 339 7.04 5.25 12.06
C GLU A 339 6.70 4.11 11.07
N THR A 340 7.37 2.96 11.18
CA THR A 340 7.03 1.77 10.39
C THR A 340 5.61 1.27 10.67
N ALA A 341 5.14 1.28 11.92
CA ALA A 341 3.75 0.96 12.26
C ALA A 341 2.74 1.93 11.65
N LYS A 342 3.06 3.24 11.59
CA LYS A 342 2.24 4.24 10.88
C LYS A 342 2.20 3.96 9.38
N GLY A 343 3.35 3.67 8.77
CA GLY A 343 3.46 3.31 7.35
C GLY A 343 2.67 2.04 7.00
N MET A 344 2.76 0.99 7.80
CA MET A 344 1.96 -0.24 7.64
C MET A 344 0.46 0.04 7.76
N LYS A 345 0.04 0.91 8.69
CA LYS A 345 -1.38 1.29 8.79
C LYS A 345 -1.85 1.99 7.51
N GLU A 346 -1.13 3.00 7.05
CA GLU A 346 -1.48 3.71 5.81
C GLU A 346 -1.49 2.80 4.58
N GLU A 347 -0.65 1.76 4.55
CA GLU A 347 -0.67 0.74 3.49
C GLU A 347 -1.88 -0.21 3.62
N CYS A 348 -2.28 -0.58 4.83
CA CYS A 348 -3.51 -1.34 5.09
C CYS A 348 -4.77 -0.54 4.69
N ASP A 349 -4.86 0.72 5.08
CA ASP A 349 -5.98 1.62 4.75
C ASP A 349 -6.13 1.72 3.21
N LYS A 350 -5.03 1.98 2.49
CA LYS A 350 -4.99 1.99 1.00
C LYS A 350 -5.36 0.64 0.37
N LYS A 351 -4.92 -0.48 0.96
CA LYS A 351 -5.28 -1.84 0.54
C LYS A 351 -6.75 -2.16 0.79
N GLU A 352 -7.38 -1.55 1.78
CA GLU A 352 -8.82 -1.69 2.05
C GLU A 352 -9.66 -0.85 1.08
N GLU A 353 -9.29 0.40 0.81
CA GLU A 353 -9.89 1.19 -0.28
C GLU A 353 -9.84 0.46 -1.62
N PHE A 354 -8.65 -0.05 -2.01
CA PHE A 354 -8.49 -0.79 -3.26
C PHE A 354 -9.34 -2.08 -3.28
N ARG A 355 -9.44 -2.79 -2.15
CA ARG A 355 -10.30 -3.98 -2.01
C ARG A 355 -11.78 -3.64 -2.17
N ASN A 356 -12.22 -2.50 -1.63
CA ASN A 356 -13.60 -2.02 -1.77
C ASN A 356 -13.90 -1.54 -3.20
N GLN A 357 -12.96 -0.85 -3.86
CA GLN A 357 -13.07 -0.53 -5.28
C GLN A 357 -13.14 -1.79 -6.16
N LEU A 358 -12.32 -2.80 -5.86
CA LEU A 358 -12.30 -4.07 -6.60
C LEU A 358 -13.57 -4.89 -6.34
N LYS A 359 -14.11 -4.86 -5.11
CA LYS A 359 -15.42 -5.43 -4.77
C LYS A 359 -16.55 -4.74 -5.55
N ASN A 360 -16.58 -3.40 -5.61
CA ASN A 360 -17.59 -2.66 -6.36
C ASN A 360 -17.51 -2.92 -7.87
N LYS A 361 -16.29 -3.06 -8.43
CA LYS A 361 -16.08 -3.50 -9.83
C LYS A 361 -16.56 -4.95 -10.03
N TYR A 362 -16.23 -5.84 -9.09
CA TYR A 362 -16.66 -7.24 -9.14
C TYR A 362 -18.17 -7.39 -9.02
N GLU A 363 -18.86 -6.64 -8.16
CA GLU A 363 -20.33 -6.70 -8.02
C GLU A 363 -21.05 -6.20 -9.27
N LYS A 364 -20.51 -5.17 -9.96
CA LYS A 364 -20.98 -4.76 -11.30
C LYS A 364 -20.80 -5.86 -12.36
N LEU A 365 -19.74 -6.67 -12.28
CA LEU A 365 -19.51 -7.85 -13.13
C LEU A 365 -20.29 -9.10 -12.68
N ARG A 366 -20.64 -9.19 -11.39
CA ARG A 366 -21.41 -10.28 -10.75
C ARG A 366 -22.91 -10.15 -10.99
N GLY A 367 -23.37 -9.05 -11.60
CA GLY A 367 -24.63 -9.00 -12.34
C GLY A 367 -24.57 -9.98 -13.52
N GLY A 368 -24.77 -11.26 -13.21
CA GLY A 368 -24.37 -12.42 -14.02
C GLY A 368 -24.76 -12.27 -15.49
N ASN A 369 -23.81 -12.60 -16.37
CA ASN A 369 -23.79 -12.20 -17.77
C ASN A 369 -25.19 -12.23 -18.41
N LYS A 370 -25.73 -11.03 -18.66
CA LYS A 370 -27.09 -10.79 -19.18
C LYS A 370 -27.37 -11.46 -20.53
N ARG A 371 -26.37 -12.09 -21.17
CA ARG A 371 -26.48 -12.99 -22.32
C ARG A 371 -27.73 -13.86 -22.30
N HIS A 372 -28.14 -14.48 -21.19
CA HIS A 372 -29.38 -15.29 -21.19
C HIS A 372 -30.64 -14.44 -21.44
N ILE A 373 -30.74 -13.26 -20.81
CA ILE A 373 -31.86 -12.32 -21.00
C ILE A 373 -31.87 -11.77 -22.43
N TYR A 374 -30.70 -11.38 -22.95
CA TYR A 374 -30.56 -10.89 -24.32
C TYR A 374 -30.85 -12.00 -25.35
N THR A 375 -30.33 -13.21 -25.15
CA THR A 375 -30.60 -14.38 -26.02
C THR A 375 -32.09 -14.73 -26.01
N LYS A 376 -32.75 -14.73 -24.85
CA LYS A 376 -34.20 -14.92 -24.75
C LYS A 376 -34.96 -13.85 -25.54
N ARG A 377 -34.62 -12.56 -25.36
CA ARG A 377 -35.25 -11.45 -26.09
C ARG A 377 -34.98 -11.51 -27.60
N ILE A 378 -33.80 -11.95 -28.03
CA ILE A 378 -33.47 -12.18 -29.45
C ILE A 378 -34.32 -13.31 -30.02
N LEU A 379 -34.49 -14.42 -29.29
CA LEU A 379 -35.37 -15.53 -29.70
C LEU A 379 -36.85 -15.10 -29.75
N GLU A 380 -37.31 -14.24 -28.85
CA GLU A 380 -38.65 -13.63 -28.89
C GLU A 380 -38.82 -12.72 -30.12
N ILE A 381 -37.82 -11.89 -30.44
CA ILE A 381 -37.81 -11.05 -31.66
C ILE A 381 -37.82 -11.92 -32.92
N ILE A 382 -36.99 -12.96 -33.01
CA ILE A 382 -36.97 -13.92 -34.13
C ILE A 382 -38.34 -14.59 -34.27
N GLY A 383 -38.94 -15.04 -33.17
CA GLY A 383 -40.28 -15.63 -33.17
C GLY A 383 -41.37 -14.68 -33.67
N ASN A 384 -41.26 -13.38 -33.38
CA ASN A 384 -42.17 -12.36 -33.88
C ASN A 384 -41.92 -12.04 -35.37
N VAL A 385 -40.67 -11.95 -35.81
CA VAL A 385 -40.31 -11.77 -37.23
C VAL A 385 -40.78 -12.95 -38.08
N VAL A 386 -40.73 -14.19 -37.56
CA VAL A 386 -41.29 -15.37 -38.25
C VAL A 386 -42.82 -15.27 -38.38
N LYS A 387 -43.53 -14.82 -37.36
CA LYS A 387 -44.99 -14.56 -37.43
C LYS A 387 -45.33 -13.47 -38.45
N GLN A 388 -44.63 -12.33 -38.38
CA GLN A 388 -44.81 -11.21 -39.32
C GLN A 388 -44.55 -11.66 -40.76
N ASN A 389 -43.52 -12.47 -41.02
CA ASN A 389 -43.27 -13.02 -42.36
C ASN A 389 -44.36 -14.00 -42.84
N ALA A 390 -45.05 -14.72 -41.94
CA ALA A 390 -46.20 -15.55 -42.29
C ALA A 390 -47.44 -14.70 -42.59
N GLU A 391 -47.65 -13.63 -41.81
CA GLU A 391 -48.75 -12.67 -41.99
C GLU A 391 -48.59 -11.85 -43.28
N ILE A 392 -47.39 -11.35 -43.57
CA ILE A 392 -47.03 -10.69 -44.84
C ILE A 392 -47.28 -11.64 -46.03
N LYS A 393 -46.92 -12.93 -45.93
CA LYS A 393 -47.23 -13.91 -46.97
C LYS A 393 -48.74 -14.09 -47.19
N LYS A 394 -49.55 -14.04 -46.13
CA LYS A 394 -51.02 -14.07 -46.25
C LYS A 394 -51.52 -12.80 -46.95
N ILE A 395 -51.11 -11.62 -46.48
CA ILE A 395 -51.50 -10.32 -47.05
C ILE A 395 -51.11 -10.25 -48.54
N LEU A 396 -49.95 -10.78 -48.94
CA LEU A 396 -49.53 -10.84 -50.34
C LEU A 396 -50.42 -11.75 -51.20
N GLU A 397 -50.93 -12.87 -50.69
CA GLU A 397 -51.86 -13.72 -51.45
C GLU A 397 -53.28 -13.15 -51.46
N ASP A 398 -53.75 -12.57 -50.34
CA ASP A 398 -55.00 -11.81 -50.27
C ASP A 398 -54.97 -10.63 -51.29
N THR A 399 -53.85 -9.92 -51.39
CA THR A 399 -53.63 -8.83 -52.37
C THR A 399 -53.62 -9.32 -53.81
N ARG A 400 -52.97 -10.46 -54.09
CA ARG A 400 -53.03 -11.10 -55.42
C ARG A 400 -54.44 -11.54 -55.78
N GLN A 401 -55.22 -12.01 -54.82
CA GLN A 401 -56.59 -12.43 -55.03
C GLN A 401 -57.48 -11.23 -55.36
N LEU A 402 -57.37 -10.14 -54.60
CA LEU A 402 -58.04 -8.87 -54.91
C LEU A 402 -57.66 -8.34 -56.30
N GLN A 403 -56.38 -8.40 -56.70
CA GLN A 403 -55.97 -7.99 -58.05
C GLN A 403 -56.58 -8.87 -59.15
N LYS A 404 -56.68 -10.19 -58.95
CA LYS A 404 -57.37 -11.09 -59.91
C LYS A 404 -58.86 -10.72 -60.01
N GLU A 405 -59.50 -10.40 -58.89
CA GLU A 405 -60.92 -10.03 -58.84
C GLU A 405 -61.17 -8.68 -59.52
N ILE A 406 -60.34 -7.67 -59.26
CA ILE A 406 -60.37 -6.37 -59.96
C ILE A 406 -60.25 -6.58 -61.47
N ASN A 407 -59.19 -7.23 -61.95
CA ASN A 407 -58.97 -7.46 -63.38
C ASN A 407 -60.11 -8.31 -64.02
N THR A 408 -60.74 -9.19 -63.25
CA THR A 408 -61.87 -10.02 -63.72
C THR A 408 -63.15 -9.20 -63.84
N LEU A 409 -63.41 -8.27 -62.91
CA LEU A 409 -64.56 -7.36 -62.92
C LEU A 409 -64.40 -6.27 -63.98
N GLU A 410 -63.22 -5.68 -64.12
CA GLU A 410 -62.84 -4.75 -65.19
C GLU A 410 -63.06 -5.39 -66.56
N GLY A 411 -62.47 -6.58 -66.78
CA GLY A 411 -62.71 -7.36 -68.00
C GLY A 411 -64.13 -7.89 -68.16
N GLN A 412 -65.01 -7.86 -67.15
CA GLN A 412 -66.45 -8.10 -67.31
C GLN A 412 -67.19 -6.81 -67.72
N LEU A 413 -66.85 -5.69 -67.09
CA LEU A 413 -67.40 -4.36 -67.38
C LEU A 413 -67.19 -3.99 -68.85
N ASP A 414 -65.95 -4.11 -69.36
CA ASP A 414 -65.60 -3.80 -70.75
C ASP A 414 -66.43 -4.61 -71.77
N ARG A 415 -66.62 -5.92 -71.51
CA ARG A 415 -67.41 -6.80 -72.38
C ARG A 415 -68.90 -6.45 -72.33
N CYS A 416 -69.45 -6.22 -71.14
CA CYS A 416 -70.84 -5.81 -70.96
C CYS A 416 -71.11 -4.45 -71.62
N PHE A 417 -70.20 -3.48 -71.44
CA PHE A 417 -70.30 -2.17 -72.08
C PHE A 417 -70.19 -2.27 -73.61
N SER A 418 -69.21 -3.02 -74.13
CA SER A 418 -69.04 -3.22 -75.58
C SER A 418 -70.29 -3.84 -76.23
N ILE A 419 -70.93 -4.81 -75.57
CA ILE A 419 -72.18 -5.43 -76.06
C ILE A 419 -73.35 -4.43 -76.02
N ALA A 420 -73.46 -3.63 -74.96
CA ALA A 420 -74.50 -2.61 -74.82
C ALA A 420 -74.34 -1.46 -75.83
N ASP A 421 -73.11 -0.98 -76.04
CA ASP A 421 -72.78 0.05 -77.04
C ASP A 421 -73.07 -0.46 -78.46
N GLU A 422 -72.57 -1.64 -78.84
CA GLU A 422 -72.74 -2.16 -80.20
C GLU A 422 -74.21 -2.47 -80.53
N THR A 423 -75.00 -2.95 -79.56
CA THR A 423 -76.45 -3.19 -79.75
C THR A 423 -77.23 -1.89 -79.84
N LEU A 424 -77.07 -0.95 -78.90
CA LEU A 424 -77.76 0.34 -78.96
C LEU A 424 -77.31 1.18 -80.17
N PHE A 425 -76.07 1.08 -80.63
CA PHE A 425 -75.59 1.73 -81.85
C PHE A 425 -76.21 1.14 -83.13
N LYS A 426 -76.54 -0.16 -83.15
CA LYS A 426 -77.29 -0.79 -84.25
C LYS A 426 -78.74 -0.30 -84.28
N ASP A 427 -79.41 -0.26 -83.13
CA ASP A 427 -80.82 0.15 -83.06
C ASP A 427 -81.02 1.68 -83.20
N ALA A 428 -80.07 2.49 -82.72
CA ALA A 428 -80.05 3.95 -82.93
C ALA A 428 -79.99 4.39 -84.41
N LYS A 429 -79.63 3.48 -85.33
CA LYS A 429 -79.73 3.72 -86.79
C LYS A 429 -81.16 3.59 -87.33
N ARG A 430 -82.06 2.97 -86.56
CA ARG A 430 -83.43 2.62 -86.98
C ARG A 430 -84.51 3.38 -86.20
N ASP A 431 -84.26 3.66 -84.92
CA ASP A 431 -85.20 4.33 -84.02
C ASP A 431 -84.57 5.57 -83.34
N ASP A 432 -85.40 6.60 -83.12
CA ASP A 432 -84.99 7.85 -82.46
C ASP A 432 -85.06 7.76 -80.93
N GLN A 433 -85.85 6.85 -80.37
CA GLN A 433 -85.79 6.54 -78.93
C GLN A 433 -84.51 5.78 -78.58
N ALA A 434 -84.10 4.82 -79.42
CA ALA A 434 -82.79 4.15 -79.32
C ALA A 434 -81.60 5.14 -79.40
N LYS A 435 -81.65 6.19 -80.23
CA LYS A 435 -80.62 7.27 -80.21
C LYS A 435 -80.52 8.00 -78.88
N LYS A 436 -81.65 8.19 -78.18
CA LYS A 436 -81.68 8.83 -76.86
C LYS A 436 -81.10 7.90 -75.80
N ALA A 437 -81.44 6.62 -75.84
CA ALA A 437 -80.82 5.59 -75.01
C ALA A 437 -79.30 5.47 -75.24
N TYR A 438 -78.84 5.49 -76.49
CA TYR A 438 -77.41 5.47 -76.83
C TYR A 438 -76.64 6.65 -76.22
N LYS A 439 -77.18 7.88 -76.32
CA LYS A 439 -76.58 9.07 -75.69
C LYS A 439 -76.54 8.97 -74.16
N LEU A 440 -77.57 8.38 -73.54
CA LEU A 440 -77.61 8.16 -72.10
C LEU A 440 -76.59 7.09 -71.65
N LEU A 441 -76.37 6.03 -72.43
CA LEU A 441 -75.32 5.04 -72.15
C LEU A 441 -73.92 5.66 -72.21
N ALA A 442 -73.63 6.46 -73.25
CA ALA A 442 -72.34 7.13 -73.38
C ALA A 442 -72.07 8.13 -72.25
N LEU A 443 -73.11 8.87 -71.82
CA LEU A 443 -73.05 9.79 -70.69
C LEU A 443 -72.83 9.02 -69.37
N LEU A 444 -73.60 7.96 -69.12
CA LEU A 444 -73.45 7.10 -67.94
C LEU A 444 -72.03 6.53 -67.82
N HIS A 445 -71.45 6.04 -68.93
CA HIS A 445 -70.07 5.53 -68.94
C HIS A 445 -69.05 6.65 -68.63
N SER A 446 -69.24 7.86 -69.14
CA SER A 446 -68.40 9.02 -68.82
C SER A 446 -68.50 9.42 -67.34
N GLU A 447 -69.70 9.40 -66.75
CA GLU A 447 -69.92 9.70 -65.33
C GLU A 447 -69.33 8.60 -64.43
N CYS A 448 -69.55 7.32 -64.76
CA CYS A 448 -68.94 6.19 -64.05
C CYS A 448 -67.40 6.24 -64.08
N ASN A 449 -66.79 6.54 -65.22
CA ASN A 449 -65.33 6.68 -65.31
C ASN A 449 -64.81 7.87 -64.48
N THR A 450 -65.57 8.97 -64.42
CA THR A 450 -65.25 10.12 -63.55
C THR A 450 -65.34 9.74 -62.07
N ILE A 451 -66.30 8.90 -61.68
CA ILE A 451 -66.40 8.36 -60.32
C ILE A 451 -65.21 7.43 -60.02
N VAL A 452 -64.81 6.56 -60.96
CA VAL A 452 -63.64 5.68 -60.80
C VAL A 452 -62.35 6.48 -60.58
N THR A 453 -62.11 7.55 -61.36
CA THR A 453 -60.95 8.43 -61.14
C THR A 453 -61.02 9.12 -59.78
N LEU A 454 -62.16 9.69 -59.40
CA LEU A 454 -62.33 10.36 -58.09
C LEU A 454 -62.13 9.41 -56.89
N VAL A 455 -62.55 8.15 -57.01
CA VAL A 455 -62.32 7.12 -55.99
C VAL A 455 -60.84 6.74 -55.90
N ASN A 456 -60.15 6.61 -57.03
CA ASN A 456 -58.70 6.35 -57.04
C ASN A 456 -57.91 7.53 -56.45
N ASP A 457 -58.23 8.76 -56.84
CA ASP A 457 -57.60 9.99 -56.35
C ASP A 457 -57.84 10.18 -54.84
N THR A 458 -59.06 9.91 -54.36
CA THR A 458 -59.38 9.84 -52.92
C THR A 458 -58.55 8.77 -52.22
N GLY A 459 -58.37 7.61 -52.86
CA GLY A 459 -57.53 6.52 -52.35
C GLY A 459 -56.03 6.84 -52.35
N ILE A 460 -55.56 7.76 -53.19
CA ILE A 460 -54.17 8.29 -53.16
C ILE A 460 -54.06 9.30 -52.02
N LEU A 461 -54.93 10.30 -51.99
CA LEU A 461 -54.95 11.34 -50.95
C LEU A 461 -55.09 10.74 -49.54
N SER A 462 -55.86 9.65 -49.37
CA SER A 462 -55.96 8.93 -48.09
C SER A 462 -54.68 8.22 -47.67
N ARG A 463 -53.77 7.88 -48.58
CA ARG A 463 -52.43 7.36 -48.26
C ARG A 463 -51.49 8.52 -47.90
N ASP A 464 -51.49 9.57 -48.72
CA ASP A 464 -50.68 10.78 -48.48
C ASP A 464 -50.98 11.40 -47.10
N ILE A 465 -52.26 11.41 -46.67
CA ILE A 465 -52.66 11.85 -45.32
C ILE A 465 -52.03 10.97 -44.23
N ILE A 466 -52.04 9.64 -44.38
CA ILE A 466 -51.46 8.72 -43.39
C ILE A 466 -49.93 8.89 -43.32
N ASP A 467 -49.26 8.99 -44.47
CA ASP A 467 -47.82 9.23 -44.53
C ASP A 467 -47.45 10.60 -43.92
N LEU A 468 -48.25 11.65 -44.15
CA LEU A 468 -48.06 12.95 -43.50
C LEU A 468 -48.31 12.89 -41.99
N GLU A 469 -49.33 12.17 -41.53
CA GLU A 469 -49.55 11.94 -40.10
C GLU A 469 -48.38 11.19 -39.43
N ASP A 470 -47.85 10.16 -40.08
CA ASP A 470 -46.73 9.37 -39.54
C ASP A 470 -45.42 10.16 -39.56
N ASN A 471 -45.20 11.03 -40.56
CA ASN A 471 -44.13 12.03 -40.52
C ASN A 471 -44.31 13.03 -39.35
N ILE A 472 -45.53 13.50 -39.08
CA ILE A 472 -45.83 14.36 -37.92
C ILE A 472 -45.59 13.62 -36.59
N LYS A 473 -45.97 12.34 -36.48
CA LYS A 473 -45.70 11.50 -35.30
C LYS A 473 -44.18 11.31 -35.11
N ALA A 474 -43.45 11.05 -36.21
CA ALA A 474 -41.99 10.90 -36.20
C ALA A 474 -41.28 12.18 -35.76
N GLU A 475 -41.66 13.35 -36.27
CA GLU A 475 -41.05 14.63 -35.86
C GLU A 475 -41.38 14.97 -34.40
N LYS A 476 -42.63 14.81 -33.97
CA LYS A 476 -43.02 14.99 -32.56
C LYS A 476 -42.24 14.06 -31.62
N SER A 477 -41.92 12.84 -32.04
CA SER A 477 -41.12 11.90 -31.22
C SER A 477 -39.69 12.40 -30.94
N LYS A 478 -39.12 13.24 -31.82
CA LYS A 478 -37.80 13.85 -31.63
C LYS A 478 -37.79 14.96 -30.57
N ARG A 479 -38.98 15.47 -30.19
CA ARG A 479 -39.16 16.59 -29.23
C ARG A 479 -38.39 17.86 -29.62
N THR A 480 -38.23 18.06 -30.92
CA THR A 480 -37.66 19.29 -31.51
C THR A 480 -38.47 20.52 -31.10
N GLU A 481 -39.79 20.41 -31.02
CA GLU A 481 -40.68 21.45 -30.51
C GLU A 481 -40.42 21.78 -29.01
N ASP A 482 -40.39 20.79 -28.12
CA ASP A 482 -40.06 20.99 -26.68
C ASP A 482 -38.70 21.68 -26.49
N ILE A 483 -37.70 21.28 -27.29
CA ILE A 483 -36.35 21.83 -27.26
C ILE A 483 -36.34 23.28 -27.72
N LEU A 484 -37.03 23.60 -28.81
CA LEU A 484 -37.14 24.97 -29.33
C LEU A 484 -37.91 25.88 -28.37
N GLN A 485 -39.03 25.41 -27.81
CA GLN A 485 -39.77 26.16 -26.77
C GLN A 485 -38.88 26.43 -25.55
N LYS A 486 -38.09 25.44 -25.10
CA LYS A 486 -37.15 25.64 -23.98
C LYS A 486 -36.05 26.65 -24.32
N ILE A 487 -35.43 26.54 -25.49
CA ILE A 487 -34.41 27.50 -25.96
C ILE A 487 -35.01 28.91 -26.02
N GLN A 488 -36.23 29.07 -26.53
CA GLN A 488 -36.92 30.35 -26.62
C GLN A 488 -37.27 30.93 -25.25
N LEU A 489 -37.67 30.11 -24.27
CA LEU A 489 -37.87 30.52 -22.88
C LEU A 489 -36.56 30.95 -22.21
N ASP A 490 -35.46 30.24 -22.43
CA ASP A 490 -34.15 30.57 -21.85
C ASP A 490 -33.54 31.83 -22.52
N LEU A 491 -33.75 32.02 -23.83
CA LEU A 491 -33.40 33.25 -24.56
C LEU A 491 -34.23 34.46 -24.06
N SER A 492 -35.52 34.27 -23.80
CA SER A 492 -36.39 35.31 -23.22
C SER A 492 -35.94 35.74 -21.81
N LYS A 493 -35.40 34.81 -20.99
CA LYS A 493 -34.79 35.16 -19.70
C LYS A 493 -33.53 35.99 -19.88
N LEU A 494 -32.63 35.58 -20.78
CA LEU A 494 -31.40 36.33 -21.08
C LEU A 494 -31.68 37.75 -21.59
N GLN A 495 -32.78 37.97 -22.32
CA GLN A 495 -33.23 39.31 -22.70
C GLN A 495 -33.74 40.12 -21.50
N ASN A 496 -34.47 39.50 -20.58
CA ASN A 496 -34.95 40.14 -19.34
C ASN A 496 -33.84 40.37 -18.29
N GLU A 497 -32.75 39.60 -18.34
CA GLU A 497 -31.55 39.77 -17.49
C GLU A 497 -30.56 40.81 -18.06
N SER A 498 -30.79 41.30 -19.27
CA SER A 498 -29.95 42.29 -19.98
C SER A 498 -30.51 43.73 -19.92
N TYR A 499 -31.49 43.98 -19.05
CA TYR A 499 -32.13 45.28 -18.80
C TYR A 499 -32.08 45.64 -17.31
#